data_AF-A0AA38Z2I4-F1
#
_entry.id   AF-A0AA38Z2I4-F1
#
_cell.length_a   1.000
_cell.length_b   1.000
_cell.length_c   1.000
_cell.angle_alpha   90.00
_cell.angle_beta   90.00
_cell.angle_gamma   90.00
#
_symmetry.space_group_name_H-M   'P 1'
#
loop_
_entity.id
_entity.type
_entity.pdbx_description
1 polymer ?
#
loop_
_entity_poly.entity_id
_entity_poly.type
_entity_poly.pdbx_seq_one_letter_code
_entity_poly.pdbx_strand_id
1 'polypeptide(L)'
;MKWVPTKVDLDKQIIIPSLHHTISSPDKMVEDYISNLSKTYIDYSKPLWELHILNIKTSDAESVAVFRIHHSLGDGMSLMSLVLACSRQISNPKALPTLPVKKTSNPDPVNSGRIWWTIRLVWNTIIDVLMFLATTLFLKDTMTPLSNGWKKGGGHVPRRFVYRTVSLDDIKLIKNGMKTTINDVVMGVSLAGLSRYLNRRYGETKEDKGATQKKNNLPKNIRLRATLIMNIRPSPGIHALAEMMEKGSKAKWGNWIGSMLLPFAIALYDDPLDYVRQTKATIDRKKHSHEAMISYFIIKTVLKLFGAKV
;
A
#
# COMPACT_ATOMS: atom_id res chain seq x y z
N MET A 1 11.06 11.64 17.82
CA MET A 1 12.25 11.31 17.00
C MET A 1 12.86 12.62 16.52
N LYS A 2 14.18 12.77 16.63
CA LYS A 2 14.94 13.93 16.16
C LYS A 2 15.93 13.43 15.10
N TRP A 3 16.08 14.16 14.01
CA TRP A 3 17.11 13.85 13.01
C TRP A 3 18.48 14.18 13.59
N VAL A 4 19.41 13.24 13.47
CA VAL A 4 20.78 13.39 13.95
C VAL A 4 21.73 13.20 12.77
N PRO A 5 22.61 14.17 12.48
CA PRO A 5 23.66 13.98 11.50
C PRO A 5 24.48 12.73 11.84
N THR A 6 24.59 11.81 10.88
CA THR A 6 25.23 10.51 11.09
C THR A 6 26.26 10.29 9.99
N LYS A 7 27.45 9.80 10.36
CA LYS A 7 28.45 9.38 9.38
C LYS A 7 27.99 8.08 8.73
N VAL A 8 27.93 8.07 7.40
CA VAL A 8 27.57 6.89 6.61
C VAL A 8 28.84 6.16 6.19
N ASP A 9 28.88 4.85 6.43
CA ASP A 9 29.93 3.93 6.01
C ASP A 9 29.36 3.07 4.88
N LEU A 10 29.72 3.33 3.62
CA LEU A 10 29.06 2.69 2.48
C LEU A 10 29.29 1.18 2.43
N ASP A 11 30.43 0.70 2.94
CA ASP A 11 30.79 -0.73 2.92
C ASP A 11 29.90 -1.57 3.85
N LYS A 12 29.31 -0.93 4.87
CA LYS A 12 28.35 -1.57 5.79
C LYS A 12 26.90 -1.45 5.35
N GLN A 13 26.63 -0.57 4.38
CA GLN A 13 25.31 -0.17 3.93
C GLN A 13 24.96 -0.81 2.59
N ILE A 14 25.96 -1.01 1.73
CA ILE A 14 25.84 -1.70 0.45
C ILE A 14 26.31 -3.13 0.62
N ILE A 15 25.38 -4.07 0.55
CA ILE A 15 25.62 -5.49 0.80
C ILE A 15 25.54 -6.23 -0.53
N ILE A 16 26.66 -6.79 -0.96
CA ILE A 16 26.74 -7.62 -2.18
C ILE A 16 26.96 -9.07 -1.71
N PRO A 17 25.90 -9.86 -1.49
CA PRO A 17 26.07 -11.24 -1.05
C PRO A 17 26.75 -12.07 -2.15
N SER A 18 27.67 -12.95 -1.75
CA SER A 18 28.21 -13.96 -2.65
C SER A 18 27.14 -15.04 -2.87
N LEU A 19 26.61 -15.10 -4.09
CA LEU A 19 25.59 -16.07 -4.49
C LEU A 19 26.26 -17.15 -5.34
N HIS A 20 26.08 -18.42 -4.97
CA HIS A 20 26.63 -19.53 -5.76
C HIS A 20 25.93 -19.62 -7.12
N HIS A 21 26.70 -19.83 -8.20
CA HIS A 21 26.17 -19.81 -9.57
C HIS A 21 25.27 -21.01 -9.93
N THR A 22 25.28 -22.09 -9.15
CA THR A 22 24.46 -23.29 -9.35
C THR A 22 23.10 -23.19 -8.65
N ILE A 23 22.32 -22.16 -8.99
CA ILE A 23 20.95 -21.98 -8.47
C ILE A 23 19.95 -22.54 -9.48
N SER A 24 19.16 -23.53 -9.05
CA SER A 24 18.13 -24.16 -9.88
C SER A 24 16.92 -23.26 -10.19
N SER A 25 16.70 -22.22 -9.37
CA SER A 25 15.60 -21.28 -9.54
C SER A 25 15.98 -19.88 -9.04
N PRO A 26 16.57 -19.02 -9.91
CA PRO A 26 16.98 -17.66 -9.56
C PRO A 26 15.89 -16.80 -8.90
N ASP A 27 14.66 -16.82 -9.44
CA ASP A 27 13.53 -16.04 -8.91
C ASP A 27 13.19 -16.43 -7.47
N LYS A 28 13.07 -17.74 -7.22
CA LYS A 28 12.85 -18.28 -5.88
C LYS A 28 13.96 -17.90 -4.90
N MET A 29 15.22 -17.85 -5.36
CA MET A 29 16.33 -17.44 -4.52
C MET A 29 16.19 -15.97 -4.08
N VAL A 30 15.76 -15.08 -4.97
CA VAL A 30 15.43 -13.70 -4.63
C VAL A 30 14.24 -13.64 -3.64
N GLU A 31 13.17 -14.40 -3.87
CA GLU A 31 12.03 -14.48 -2.95
C GLU A 31 12.45 -14.93 -1.54
N ASP A 32 13.27 -15.98 -1.46
CA ASP A 32 13.75 -16.55 -0.20
C ASP A 32 14.71 -15.58 0.51
N TYR A 33 15.54 -14.85 -0.25
CA TYR A 33 16.41 -13.80 0.29
C TYR A 33 15.61 -12.68 0.95
N ILE A 34 14.63 -12.12 0.24
CA ILE A 34 13.75 -11.05 0.77
C ILE A 34 12.93 -11.58 1.96
N SER A 35 12.47 -12.83 1.89
CA SER A 35 11.77 -13.48 3.01
C SER A 35 12.67 -13.57 4.25
N ASN A 36 13.93 -13.93 4.09
CA ASN A 36 14.89 -13.97 5.19
C ASN A 36 15.20 -12.59 5.76
N LEU A 37 15.33 -11.56 4.92
CA LEU A 37 15.48 -10.17 5.39
C LEU A 37 14.30 -9.73 6.28
N SER A 38 13.08 -10.19 5.99
CA SER A 38 11.89 -9.88 6.79
C SER A 38 11.90 -10.47 8.22
N LYS A 39 12.79 -11.42 8.51
CA LYS A 39 12.94 -12.06 9.82
C LYS A 39 13.94 -11.34 10.73
N THR A 40 14.74 -10.45 10.17
CA THR A 40 15.80 -9.75 10.90
C THR A 40 15.41 -8.30 11.16
N TYR A 41 16.15 -7.62 12.03
CA TYR A 41 16.05 -6.19 12.24
C TYR A 41 17.24 -5.47 11.58
N ILE A 42 17.06 -4.19 11.30
CA ILE A 42 18.19 -3.31 10.95
C ILE A 42 18.87 -2.95 12.27
N ASP A 43 20.21 -3.06 12.30
CA ASP A 43 21.00 -2.62 13.45
C ASP A 43 20.82 -1.11 13.69
N TYR A 44 20.38 -0.74 14.89
CA TYR A 44 20.16 0.65 15.27
C TYR A 44 21.45 1.44 15.53
N SER A 45 22.60 0.77 15.59
CA SER A 45 23.92 1.41 15.70
C SER A 45 24.37 2.11 14.41
N LYS A 46 23.71 1.81 13.28
CA LYS A 46 24.03 2.34 11.96
C LYS A 46 22.83 3.09 11.34
N PRO A 47 23.04 3.89 10.28
CA PRO A 47 21.94 4.44 9.49
C PRO A 47 20.90 3.37 9.14
N LEU A 48 19.62 3.69 9.34
CA LEU A 48 18.52 2.70 9.32
C LEU A 48 18.06 2.29 7.91
N TRP A 49 19.01 2.08 7.01
CA TRP A 49 18.79 1.64 5.65
C TRP A 49 19.95 0.75 5.17
N GLU A 50 19.64 -0.19 4.28
CA GLU A 50 20.59 -1.13 3.67
C GLU A 50 20.20 -1.32 2.19
N LEU A 51 21.18 -1.34 1.29
CA LEU A 51 20.99 -1.66 -0.12
C LEU A 51 21.66 -3.00 -0.41
N HIS A 52 20.88 -4.00 -0.82
CA HIS A 52 21.41 -5.32 -1.17
C HIS A 52 21.42 -5.46 -2.69
N ILE A 53 22.56 -5.80 -3.28
CA ILE A 53 22.70 -5.98 -4.73
C ILE A 53 22.88 -7.46 -5.02
N LEU A 54 21.85 -8.09 -5.57
CA LEU A 54 21.84 -9.50 -5.93
C LEU A 54 22.24 -9.61 -7.40
N ASN A 55 23.51 -9.91 -7.65
CA ASN A 55 24.07 -10.12 -8.99
C ASN A 55 23.66 -11.50 -9.54
N ILE A 56 22.36 -11.69 -9.72
CA ILE A 56 21.75 -12.90 -10.26
C ILE A 56 20.76 -12.51 -11.35
N LYS A 57 20.85 -13.19 -12.49
CA LYS A 57 19.90 -13.05 -13.58
C LYS A 57 18.62 -13.81 -13.25
N THR A 58 17.50 -13.11 -13.16
CA THR A 58 16.16 -13.66 -12.96
C THR A 58 15.43 -13.80 -14.30
N SER A 59 14.15 -14.22 -14.29
CA SER A 59 13.37 -14.25 -15.54
C SER A 59 13.20 -12.88 -16.19
N ASP A 60 13.19 -11.83 -15.37
CA ASP A 60 12.77 -10.48 -15.77
C ASP A 60 13.89 -9.42 -15.64
N ALA A 61 15.07 -9.75 -15.09
CA ALA A 61 16.15 -8.79 -14.84
C ALA A 61 17.56 -9.42 -14.86
N GLU A 62 18.57 -8.65 -15.23
CA GLU A 62 19.99 -9.08 -15.20
C GLU A 62 20.59 -9.05 -13.77
N SER A 63 20.03 -8.23 -12.88
CA SER A 63 20.43 -8.10 -11.48
C SER A 63 19.28 -7.47 -10.68
N VAL A 64 19.22 -7.74 -9.37
CA VAL A 64 18.14 -7.26 -8.50
C VAL A 64 18.71 -6.44 -7.34
N ALA A 65 18.20 -5.22 -7.16
CA ALA A 65 18.50 -4.38 -5.99
C ALA A 65 17.34 -4.45 -4.98
N VAL A 66 17.65 -4.79 -3.73
CA VAL A 66 16.69 -4.79 -2.61
C VAL A 66 17.04 -3.66 -1.66
N PHE A 67 16.19 -2.63 -1.61
CA PHE A 67 16.37 -1.50 -0.70
C PHE A 67 15.54 -1.70 0.57
N ARG A 68 16.22 -1.91 1.69
CA ARG A 68 15.63 -2.16 3.00
C ARG A 68 15.72 -0.90 3.84
N ILE A 69 14.59 -0.40 4.32
CA ILE A 69 14.53 0.91 5.01
C ILE A 69 13.62 0.79 6.24
N HIS A 70 14.08 1.33 7.36
CA HIS A 70 13.24 1.43 8.55
C HIS A 70 12.15 2.50 8.38
N HIS A 71 10.90 2.17 8.72
CA HIS A 71 9.72 3.03 8.48
C HIS A 71 9.77 4.37 9.24
N SER A 72 10.66 4.53 10.24
CA SER A 72 10.90 5.83 10.88
C SER A 72 11.47 6.90 9.93
N LEU A 73 12.14 6.48 8.85
CA LEU A 73 12.79 7.39 7.90
C LEU A 73 11.79 8.13 7.01
N GLY A 74 10.66 7.51 6.69
CA GLY A 74 9.60 8.14 5.92
C GLY A 74 8.54 7.17 5.41
N ASP A 75 7.47 7.74 4.88
CA ASP A 75 6.45 7.00 4.14
C ASP A 75 6.81 6.85 2.66
N GLY A 76 5.98 6.13 1.89
CA GLY A 76 6.24 5.90 0.47
C GLY A 76 6.41 7.17 -0.37
N MET A 77 5.76 8.28 0.02
CA MET A 77 5.94 9.57 -0.66
C MET A 77 7.30 10.19 -0.34
N SER A 78 7.72 10.18 0.92
CA SER A 78 9.08 10.59 1.31
C SER A 78 10.15 9.75 0.62
N LEU A 79 9.97 8.44 0.53
CA LEU A 79 10.92 7.56 -0.17
C LEU A 79 10.95 7.81 -1.68
N MET A 80 9.81 8.02 -2.33
CA MET A 80 9.80 8.35 -3.75
C MET A 80 10.46 9.71 -4.02
N SER A 81 10.28 10.68 -3.13
CA SER A 81 11.00 11.96 -3.19
C SER A 81 12.50 11.80 -2.99
N LEU A 82 12.96 10.89 -2.11
CA LEU A 82 14.37 10.55 -1.98
C LEU A 82 14.94 10.07 -3.32
N VAL A 83 14.27 9.11 -3.95
CA VAL A 83 14.71 8.54 -5.24
C VAL A 83 14.83 9.65 -6.29
N LEU A 84 13.83 10.54 -6.38
CA LEU A 84 13.89 11.67 -7.32
C LEU A 84 15.02 12.64 -6.98
N ALA A 85 15.21 12.99 -5.71
CA ALA A 85 16.25 13.90 -5.25
C ALA A 85 17.66 13.33 -5.51
N CYS A 86 17.82 12.01 -5.48
CA CYS A 86 19.05 11.31 -5.83
C CYS A 86 19.21 11.08 -7.35
N SER A 87 18.21 11.39 -8.16
CA SER A 87 18.23 11.17 -9.62
C SER A 87 18.47 12.48 -10.38
N ARG A 88 19.00 12.38 -11.60
CA ARG A 88 19.20 13.53 -12.50
C ARG A 88 18.72 13.21 -13.91
N GLN A 89 18.35 14.24 -14.65
CA GLN A 89 17.98 14.06 -16.06
C GLN A 89 19.20 13.65 -16.88
N ILE A 90 18.99 12.75 -17.84
CA ILE A 90 20.04 12.35 -18.79
C ILE A 90 20.48 13.57 -19.64
N SER A 91 19.53 14.43 -20.01
CA SER A 91 19.78 15.65 -20.78
C SER A 91 20.39 16.80 -19.96
N ASN A 92 20.19 16.81 -18.64
CA ASN A 92 20.72 17.85 -17.75
C ASN A 92 21.13 17.25 -16.39
N PRO A 93 22.43 16.97 -16.19
CA PRO A 93 22.95 16.35 -14.97
C PRO A 93 22.75 17.16 -13.68
N LYS A 94 22.37 18.43 -13.77
CA LYS A 94 22.08 19.28 -12.60
C LYS A 94 20.59 19.37 -12.28
N ALA A 95 19.71 18.94 -13.18
CA ALA A 95 18.26 19.05 -13.00
C ALA A 95 17.62 17.78 -12.45
N LEU A 96 16.64 17.95 -11.57
CA LEU A 96 15.77 16.86 -11.10
C LEU A 96 14.86 16.33 -12.23
N PRO A 97 14.43 15.05 -12.20
CA PRO A 97 13.55 14.49 -13.20
C PRO A 97 12.18 15.21 -13.27
N THR A 98 11.74 15.64 -14.45
CA THR A 98 10.42 16.27 -14.63
C THR A 98 9.30 15.24 -14.46
N LEU A 99 8.27 15.57 -13.66
CA LEU A 99 7.06 14.76 -13.55
C LEU A 99 5.85 15.57 -14.03
N PRO A 100 4.83 14.92 -14.62
CA PRO A 100 3.62 15.61 -15.02
C PRO A 100 2.90 16.19 -13.80
N VAL A 101 2.82 17.53 -13.73
CA VAL A 101 2.06 18.23 -12.69
C VAL A 101 0.60 18.30 -13.13
N LYS A 102 -0.29 17.70 -12.33
CA LYS A 102 -1.73 17.85 -12.55
C LYS A 102 -2.16 19.22 -12.00
N LYS A 103 -2.57 20.14 -12.87
CA LYS A 103 -3.14 21.43 -12.45
C LYS A 103 -4.42 21.15 -11.65
N THR A 104 -4.48 21.65 -10.41
CA THR A 104 -5.70 21.67 -9.61
C THR A 104 -6.67 22.68 -10.23
N SER A 105 -7.88 22.24 -10.58
CA SER A 105 -8.96 23.14 -10.96
C SER A 105 -9.44 23.90 -9.71
N ASN A 106 -9.68 25.21 -9.86
CA ASN A 106 -10.29 26.02 -8.82
C ASN A 106 -11.69 25.48 -8.48
N PRO A 107 -12.12 25.50 -7.21
CA PRO A 107 -13.47 25.12 -6.84
C PRO A 107 -14.48 26.16 -7.36
N ASP A 108 -15.54 25.67 -8.00
CA ASP A 108 -16.66 26.48 -8.49
C ASP A 108 -17.41 27.21 -7.34
N PRO A 109 -18.07 28.35 -7.62
CA PRO A 109 -18.82 29.12 -6.64
C PRO A 109 -19.98 28.34 -6.01
N VAL A 110 -20.43 28.81 -4.84
CA VAL A 110 -21.34 28.08 -3.94
C VAL A 110 -22.75 27.97 -4.53
N ASN A 111 -23.22 26.74 -4.76
CA ASN A 111 -24.62 26.42 -5.07
C ASN A 111 -25.22 25.50 -3.98
N SER A 112 -26.55 25.40 -3.90
CA SER A 112 -27.31 24.56 -2.94
C SER A 112 -26.84 23.10 -2.85
N GLY A 113 -26.27 22.56 -3.94
CA GLY A 113 -25.60 21.26 -3.96
C GLY A 113 -24.42 21.13 -2.98
N ARG A 114 -23.72 22.23 -2.64
CA ARG A 114 -22.61 22.21 -1.66
C ARG A 114 -23.08 21.97 -0.23
N ILE A 115 -24.28 22.42 0.14
CA ILE A 115 -24.84 22.18 1.48
C ILE A 115 -25.11 20.69 1.66
N TRP A 116 -25.85 20.08 0.73
CA TRP A 116 -26.12 18.64 0.73
C TRP A 116 -24.84 17.82 0.67
N TRP A 117 -23.88 18.23 -0.15
CA TRP A 117 -22.55 17.61 -0.20
C TRP A 117 -21.83 17.67 1.15
N THR A 118 -21.89 18.81 1.84
CA THR A 118 -21.28 19.00 3.16
C THR A 118 -21.96 18.16 4.23
N ILE A 119 -23.29 18.12 4.26
CA ILE A 119 -24.07 17.26 5.15
C ILE A 119 -23.68 15.79 4.94
N ARG A 120 -23.64 15.35 3.69
CA ARG A 120 -23.23 13.97 3.34
C ARG A 120 -21.80 13.67 3.77
N LEU A 121 -20.86 14.60 3.58
CA LEU A 121 -19.47 14.48 4.02
C LEU A 121 -19.37 14.33 5.54
N VAL A 122 -20.07 15.17 6.30
CA VAL A 122 -20.10 15.12 7.77
C VAL A 122 -20.69 13.79 8.23
N TRP A 123 -21.85 13.39 7.71
CA TRP A 123 -22.50 12.14 8.06
C TRP A 123 -21.60 10.93 7.77
N ASN A 124 -21.05 10.86 6.55
CA ASN A 124 -20.12 9.80 6.16
C ASN A 124 -18.88 9.74 7.08
N THR A 125 -18.35 10.92 7.45
CA THR A 125 -17.19 11.02 8.36
C THR A 125 -17.53 10.46 9.74
N ILE A 126 -18.68 10.81 10.31
CA ILE A 126 -19.14 10.29 11.60
C ILE A 126 -19.22 8.76 11.55
N ILE A 127 -19.91 8.22 10.55
CA ILE A 127 -20.07 6.76 10.39
C ILE A 127 -18.71 6.08 10.22
N ASP A 128 -17.81 6.62 9.40
CA ASP A 128 -16.50 6.01 9.18
C ASP A 128 -15.61 6.04 10.41
N VAL A 129 -15.60 7.16 11.16
CA VAL A 129 -14.82 7.25 12.40
C VAL A 129 -15.37 6.31 13.45
N LEU A 130 -16.70 6.22 13.60
CA LEU A 130 -17.33 5.25 14.50
C LEU A 130 -16.98 3.81 14.10
N MET A 131 -17.06 3.48 12.81
CA MET A 131 -16.68 2.16 12.31
C MET A 131 -15.18 1.88 12.48
N PHE A 132 -14.32 2.88 12.31
CA PHE A 132 -12.89 2.77 12.57
C PHE A 132 -12.61 2.45 14.03
N LEU A 133 -13.17 3.24 14.96
CA LEU A 133 -13.05 3.02 16.40
C LEU A 133 -13.61 1.65 16.81
N ALA A 134 -14.81 1.31 16.34
CA ALA A 134 -15.42 0.00 16.58
C ALA A 134 -14.53 -1.14 16.08
N THR A 135 -13.95 -1.01 14.88
CA THR A 135 -13.00 -1.98 14.30
C THR A 135 -11.77 -2.16 15.18
N THR A 136 -11.20 -1.06 15.67
CA THR A 136 -10.00 -1.10 16.52
C THR A 136 -10.27 -1.69 17.91
N LEU A 137 -11.48 -1.51 18.44
CA LEU A 137 -11.80 -1.88 19.82
C LEU A 137 -12.43 -3.26 19.95
N PHE A 138 -13.37 -3.65 19.06
CA PHE A 138 -14.17 -4.86 19.26
C PHE A 138 -14.69 -5.55 17.99
N LEU A 139 -14.89 -4.82 16.89
CA LEU A 139 -15.48 -5.37 15.67
C LEU A 139 -14.42 -6.14 14.88
N LYS A 140 -14.34 -7.45 15.10
CA LYS A 140 -13.43 -8.37 14.40
C LYS A 140 -13.95 -8.78 13.02
N ASP A 141 -13.02 -9.06 12.11
CA ASP A 141 -13.31 -9.70 10.82
C ASP A 141 -13.65 -11.17 11.02
N THR A 142 -14.39 -11.72 10.07
CA THR A 142 -14.70 -13.16 10.04
C THR A 142 -13.39 -13.94 9.96
N MET A 143 -13.27 -15.01 10.75
CA MET A 143 -12.15 -15.93 10.61
C MET A 143 -12.23 -16.62 9.26
N THR A 144 -11.23 -16.39 8.41
CA THR A 144 -11.14 -16.99 7.08
C THR A 144 -9.85 -17.81 6.97
N PRO A 145 -9.67 -18.61 5.90
CA PRO A 145 -8.38 -19.25 5.60
C PRO A 145 -7.17 -18.28 5.59
N LEU A 146 -7.40 -16.98 5.37
CA LEU A 146 -6.35 -15.94 5.45
C LEU A 146 -5.90 -15.69 6.89
N SER A 147 -6.80 -15.90 7.87
CA SER A 147 -6.54 -15.65 9.29
C SER A 147 -5.65 -16.73 9.94
N ASN A 148 -5.42 -17.86 9.27
CA ASN A 148 -4.67 -18.99 9.82
C ASN A 148 -3.21 -18.66 10.16
N GLY A 149 -2.60 -17.66 9.51
CA GLY A 149 -1.25 -17.20 9.84
C GLY A 149 -1.12 -16.63 11.24
N TRP A 150 -2.19 -16.02 11.79
CA TRP A 150 -2.17 -15.40 13.11
C TRP A 150 -2.27 -16.42 14.26
N LYS A 151 -2.83 -17.61 14.00
CA LYS A 151 -3.01 -18.67 15.01
C LYS A 151 -1.73 -19.43 15.35
N LYS A 152 -0.68 -19.37 14.51
CA LYS A 152 0.56 -20.14 14.69
C LYS A 152 1.67 -19.38 15.44
N GLY A 153 1.30 -18.57 16.42
CA GLY A 153 2.22 -17.88 17.32
C GLY A 153 2.62 -16.49 16.82
N GLY A 154 2.49 -15.49 17.69
CA GLY A 154 2.82 -14.07 17.44
C GLY A 154 4.33 -13.78 17.33
N GLY A 155 5.08 -14.64 16.63
CA GLY A 155 6.49 -14.46 16.31
C GLY A 155 6.72 -14.10 14.83
N HIS A 156 7.96 -13.80 14.48
CA HIS A 156 8.43 -13.44 13.13
C HIS A 156 8.30 -14.62 12.15
N VAL A 157 7.07 -14.98 11.78
CA VAL A 157 6.83 -15.93 10.70
C VAL A 157 7.40 -15.33 9.41
N PRO A 158 8.22 -16.06 8.63
CA PRO A 158 8.70 -15.60 7.33
C PRO A 158 7.57 -14.99 6.52
N ARG A 159 7.72 -13.73 6.12
CA ARG A 159 6.83 -13.17 5.09
C ARG A 159 7.31 -13.71 3.75
N ARG A 160 6.43 -14.35 2.99
CA ARG A 160 6.72 -14.70 1.60
C ARG A 160 6.29 -13.54 0.72
N PHE A 161 7.20 -13.08 -0.12
CA PHE A 161 6.91 -12.06 -1.12
C PHE A 161 6.78 -12.77 -2.46
N VAL A 162 5.62 -12.64 -3.08
CA VAL A 162 5.36 -13.14 -4.44
C VAL A 162 4.81 -11.97 -5.22
N TYR A 163 5.32 -11.78 -6.44
CA TYR A 163 4.87 -10.72 -7.32
C TYR A 163 4.50 -11.29 -8.68
N ARG A 164 3.77 -10.48 -9.46
CA ARG A 164 3.46 -10.78 -10.85
C ARG A 164 3.40 -9.49 -11.63
N THR A 165 4.02 -9.51 -12.81
CA THR A 165 3.98 -8.38 -13.74
C THR A 165 2.67 -8.40 -14.51
N VAL A 166 2.04 -7.24 -14.63
CA VAL A 166 0.78 -7.03 -15.36
C VAL A 166 0.92 -5.81 -16.27
N SER A 167 0.26 -5.85 -17.44
CA SER A 167 0.30 -4.75 -18.40
C SER A 167 -0.41 -3.52 -17.84
N LEU A 168 0.30 -2.39 -17.80
CA LEU A 168 -0.28 -1.11 -17.43
C LEU A 168 -1.30 -0.64 -18.47
N ASP A 169 -1.12 -1.01 -19.74
CA ASP A 169 -2.03 -0.59 -20.81
C ASP A 169 -3.38 -1.32 -20.72
N ASP A 170 -3.38 -2.58 -20.29
CA ASP A 170 -4.63 -3.31 -19.98
C ASP A 170 -5.38 -2.64 -18.82
N ILE A 171 -4.64 -2.23 -17.77
CA ILE A 171 -5.23 -1.51 -16.63
C ILE A 171 -5.81 -0.17 -17.10
N LYS A 172 -5.10 0.57 -17.96
CA LYS A 172 -5.59 1.83 -18.54
C LYS A 172 -6.81 1.62 -19.44
N LEU A 173 -6.84 0.54 -20.21
CA LEU A 173 -7.97 0.19 -21.08
C LEU A 173 -9.25 0.01 -20.23
N ILE A 174 -9.18 -0.81 -19.17
CA ILE A 174 -10.30 -1.02 -18.26
C ILE A 174 -10.69 0.29 -17.57
N LYS A 175 -9.70 1.02 -17.04
CA LYS A 175 -9.91 2.33 -16.40
C LYS A 175 -10.68 3.28 -17.31
N ASN A 176 -10.27 3.41 -18.57
CA ASN A 176 -10.88 4.33 -19.52
C ASN A 176 -12.29 3.85 -19.92
N GLY A 177 -12.45 2.56 -20.24
CA GLY A 177 -13.76 1.98 -20.59
C GLY A 177 -14.78 2.08 -19.46
N MET A 178 -14.33 1.95 -18.21
CA MET A 178 -15.18 2.02 -17.01
C MET A 178 -15.30 3.44 -16.42
N LYS A 179 -14.60 4.43 -16.97
CA LYS A 179 -14.50 5.81 -16.42
C LYS A 179 -14.07 5.83 -14.94
N THR A 180 -13.10 4.99 -14.57
CA THR A 180 -12.58 4.86 -13.20
C THR A 180 -11.12 5.32 -13.09
N THR A 181 -10.46 5.04 -11.97
CA THR A 181 -9.02 5.26 -11.76
C THR A 181 -8.23 3.95 -11.77
N ILE A 182 -6.91 4.03 -11.95
CA ILE A 182 -6.00 2.88 -11.88
C ILE A 182 -6.18 2.13 -10.55
N ASN A 183 -6.28 2.87 -9.43
CA ASN A 183 -6.47 2.27 -8.12
C ASN A 183 -7.79 1.49 -8.02
N ASP A 184 -8.88 1.98 -8.63
CA ASP A 184 -10.15 1.27 -8.62
C ASP A 184 -10.04 -0.06 -9.39
N VAL A 185 -9.32 -0.08 -10.51
CA VAL A 185 -9.08 -1.30 -11.30
C VAL A 185 -8.21 -2.29 -10.53
N VAL A 186 -7.07 -1.86 -9.99
CA VAL A 186 -6.15 -2.73 -9.24
C VAL A 186 -6.84 -3.32 -7.99
N MET A 187 -7.61 -2.51 -7.27
CA MET A 187 -8.38 -2.98 -6.12
C MET A 187 -9.49 -3.95 -6.52
N GLY A 188 -10.19 -3.71 -7.64
CA GLY A 188 -11.18 -4.64 -8.19
C GLY A 188 -10.58 -5.99 -8.60
N VAL A 189 -9.44 -5.98 -9.28
CA VAL A 189 -8.69 -7.21 -9.62
C VAL A 189 -8.25 -7.96 -8.36
N SER A 190 -7.78 -7.23 -7.34
CA SER A 190 -7.39 -7.82 -6.05
C SER A 190 -8.59 -8.46 -5.34
N LEU A 191 -9.76 -7.82 -5.38
CA LEU A 191 -11.01 -8.35 -4.82
C LEU A 191 -11.45 -9.62 -5.56
N ALA A 192 -11.38 -9.63 -6.89
CA ALA A 192 -11.69 -10.80 -7.70
C ALA A 192 -10.76 -11.97 -7.40
N GLY A 193 -9.45 -11.72 -7.36
CA GLY A 193 -8.43 -12.72 -7.05
C GLY A 193 -8.65 -13.32 -5.66
N LEU A 194 -8.86 -12.48 -4.65
CA LEU A 194 -9.07 -12.92 -3.28
C LEU A 194 -10.38 -13.71 -3.11
N SER A 195 -11.46 -13.29 -3.78
CA SER A 195 -12.74 -13.98 -3.73
C SER A 195 -12.67 -15.36 -4.38
N ARG A 196 -12.01 -15.48 -5.53
CA ARG A 196 -11.78 -16.79 -6.19
C ARG A 196 -10.87 -17.69 -5.37
N TYR A 197 -9.82 -17.14 -4.76
CA TYR A 197 -8.94 -17.88 -3.85
C TYR A 197 -9.71 -18.44 -2.67
N LEU A 198 -10.48 -17.60 -1.96
CA LEU A 198 -11.29 -18.04 -0.82
C LEU A 198 -12.33 -19.08 -1.24
N ASN A 199 -12.98 -18.92 -2.39
CA ASN A 199 -13.94 -19.90 -2.91
C ASN A 199 -13.30 -21.28 -3.07
N ARG A 200 -12.11 -21.36 -3.66
CA ARG A 200 -11.36 -22.62 -3.81
C ARG A 200 -11.03 -23.22 -2.44
N ARG A 201 -10.52 -22.40 -1.51
CA ARG A 201 -10.15 -22.86 -0.16
C ARG A 201 -11.34 -23.41 0.63
N TYR A 202 -12.51 -22.80 0.53
CA TYR A 202 -13.71 -23.35 1.17
C TYR A 202 -14.23 -24.60 0.46
N GLY A 203 -14.05 -24.69 -0.87
CA GLY A 203 -14.35 -25.89 -1.66
C GLY A 203 -13.46 -27.09 -1.32
N GLU A 204 -12.17 -26.89 -1.01
CA GLU A 204 -11.29 -27.98 -0.53
C GLU A 204 -11.79 -28.66 0.74
N THR A 205 -12.54 -27.93 1.57
CA THR A 205 -13.03 -28.42 2.89
C THR A 205 -14.44 -29.01 2.86
N LYS A 206 -15.14 -28.93 1.72
CA LYS A 206 -16.56 -29.30 1.57
C LYS A 206 -16.79 -29.91 0.18
N GLU A 207 -18.03 -30.31 -0.11
CA GLU A 207 -18.42 -30.62 -1.48
C GLU A 207 -18.33 -29.33 -2.35
N ASP A 208 -17.61 -29.40 -3.47
CA ASP A 208 -17.44 -28.25 -4.36
C ASP A 208 -18.74 -27.92 -5.09
N LYS A 209 -19.33 -26.78 -4.73
CA LYS A 209 -20.59 -26.27 -5.28
C LYS A 209 -20.37 -25.47 -6.56
N GLY A 210 -19.13 -25.22 -6.97
CA GLY A 210 -18.78 -24.45 -8.16
C GLY A 210 -18.23 -23.05 -7.88
N ALA A 211 -18.20 -22.22 -8.91
CA ALA A 211 -17.55 -20.91 -8.90
C ALA A 211 -18.35 -19.79 -9.61
N THR A 212 -19.68 -19.86 -9.56
CA THR A 212 -20.57 -18.83 -10.11
C THR A 212 -21.20 -17.99 -9.00
N GLN A 213 -21.83 -16.87 -9.36
CA GLN A 213 -22.53 -16.04 -8.38
C GLN A 213 -23.63 -16.81 -7.62
N LYS A 214 -24.37 -17.69 -8.29
CA LYS A 214 -25.46 -18.49 -7.69
C LYS A 214 -24.98 -19.75 -6.98
N LYS A 215 -23.91 -20.38 -7.46
CA LYS A 215 -23.39 -21.64 -6.93
C LYS A 215 -21.90 -21.50 -6.63
N ASN A 216 -21.58 -21.31 -5.36
CA ASN A 216 -20.22 -21.15 -4.87
C ASN A 216 -20.06 -21.68 -3.43
N ASN A 217 -18.80 -21.75 -3.01
CA ASN A 217 -18.37 -22.31 -1.73
C ASN A 217 -18.19 -21.24 -0.64
N LEU A 218 -18.42 -19.96 -0.95
CA LEU A 218 -18.22 -18.88 0.00
C LEU A 218 -19.30 -18.91 1.09
N PRO A 219 -18.92 -18.83 2.38
CA PRO A 219 -19.87 -18.57 3.46
C PRO A 219 -20.69 -17.29 3.22
N LYS A 220 -21.94 -17.28 3.67
CA LYS A 220 -22.74 -16.05 3.70
C LYS A 220 -22.14 -15.06 4.70
N ASN A 221 -22.18 -13.77 4.37
CA ASN A 221 -21.82 -12.66 5.26
C ASN A 221 -20.36 -12.64 5.75
N ILE A 222 -19.39 -12.99 4.91
CA ILE A 222 -17.96 -12.79 5.23
C ILE A 222 -17.71 -11.31 5.43
N ARG A 223 -17.28 -10.93 6.64
CA ARG A 223 -16.76 -9.60 6.93
C ARG A 223 -15.25 -9.64 6.75
N LEU A 224 -14.77 -8.89 5.77
CA LEU A 224 -13.36 -8.63 5.57
C LEU A 224 -13.18 -7.14 5.30
N ARG A 225 -12.17 -6.53 5.92
CA ARG A 225 -11.82 -5.13 5.66
C ARG A 225 -10.38 -5.05 5.18
N ALA A 226 -10.15 -4.16 4.21
CA ALA A 226 -8.82 -3.76 3.78
C ALA A 226 -8.50 -2.39 4.37
N THR A 227 -7.25 -2.17 4.77
CA THR A 227 -6.76 -0.85 5.17
C THR A 227 -6.09 -0.21 3.95
N LEU A 228 -6.68 0.87 3.44
CA LEU A 228 -6.06 1.70 2.42
C LEU A 228 -5.25 2.81 3.09
N ILE A 229 -3.98 2.90 2.71
CA ILE A 229 -3.07 3.94 3.19
C ILE A 229 -3.01 5.05 2.15
N MET A 230 -3.15 6.31 2.58
CA MET A 230 -3.11 7.46 1.69
C MET A 230 -2.27 8.60 2.24
N ASN A 231 -1.65 9.35 1.34
CA ASN A 231 -0.92 10.56 1.69
C ASN A 231 -1.89 11.67 2.10
N ILE A 232 -1.70 12.23 3.30
CA ILE A 232 -2.55 13.30 3.84
C ILE A 232 -1.88 14.68 3.78
N ARG A 233 -0.71 14.80 3.14
CA ARG A 233 -0.04 16.11 2.99
C ARG A 233 -0.89 17.05 2.14
N PRO A 234 -1.05 18.33 2.53
CA PRO A 234 -1.54 19.37 1.62
C PRO A 234 -0.51 19.53 0.51
N SER A 235 -0.85 19.18 -0.74
CA SER A 235 0.14 18.94 -1.80
C SER A 235 0.91 20.18 -2.21
N PRO A 236 2.20 20.01 -2.59
CA PRO A 236 2.54 20.10 -4.00
C PRO A 236 3.38 18.89 -4.47
N GLY A 237 2.75 17.76 -4.75
CA GLY A 237 3.38 16.61 -5.43
C GLY A 237 4.65 16.01 -4.78
N ILE A 238 5.25 15.02 -5.45
CA ILE A 238 6.55 14.42 -5.06
C ILE A 238 7.70 15.42 -5.30
N HIS A 239 7.50 16.35 -6.25
CA HIS A 239 8.44 17.40 -6.64
C HIS A 239 8.77 18.38 -5.52
N ALA A 240 7.78 18.94 -4.82
CA ALA A 240 8.08 19.92 -3.78
C ALA A 240 8.85 19.32 -2.60
N LEU A 241 8.70 18.01 -2.36
CA LEU A 241 9.49 17.28 -1.37
C LEU A 241 10.93 17.04 -1.84
N ALA A 242 11.14 16.73 -3.13
CA ALA A 242 12.49 16.63 -3.69
C ALA A 242 13.21 17.99 -3.71
N GLU A 243 12.51 19.05 -4.13
CA GLU A 243 13.02 20.42 -4.06
C GLU A 243 13.26 20.89 -2.62
N MET A 244 12.43 20.47 -1.66
CA MET A 244 12.67 20.74 -0.24
C MET A 244 14.01 20.16 0.22
N MET A 245 14.35 18.95 -0.20
CA MET A 245 15.63 18.33 0.16
C MET A 245 16.83 19.07 -0.45
N GLU A 246 16.69 19.58 -1.67
CA GLU A 246 17.78 20.28 -2.38
C GLU A 246 17.90 21.75 -1.97
N LYS A 247 16.78 22.44 -1.73
CA LYS A 247 16.70 23.90 -1.56
C LYS A 247 16.22 24.35 -0.17
N GLY A 248 15.93 23.43 0.75
CA GLY A 248 15.50 23.76 2.13
C GLY A 248 14.09 24.34 2.25
N SER A 249 13.17 24.01 1.34
CA SER A 249 11.80 24.55 1.32
C SER A 249 10.90 24.04 2.49
N LYS A 250 9.66 24.53 2.60
CA LYS A 250 8.74 24.24 3.73
C LYS A 250 7.99 22.88 3.66
N ALA A 251 8.32 21.99 2.72
CA ALA A 251 7.61 20.71 2.63
C ALA A 251 7.84 19.84 3.88
N LYS A 252 6.94 18.88 4.15
CA LYS A 252 6.98 18.07 5.38
C LYS A 252 7.51 16.66 5.10
N TRP A 253 8.79 16.44 5.40
CA TRP A 253 9.41 15.12 5.42
C TRP A 253 8.84 14.21 6.53
N GLY A 254 8.92 12.89 6.36
CA GLY A 254 8.57 11.89 7.37
C GLY A 254 7.26 11.16 7.08
N ASN A 255 6.58 10.67 8.12
CA ASN A 255 5.34 9.89 7.97
C ASN A 255 4.09 10.78 8.04
N TRP A 256 3.40 10.93 6.90
CA TRP A 256 2.14 11.66 6.76
C TRP A 256 1.13 10.81 6.00
N ILE A 257 0.77 9.70 6.62
CA ILE A 257 -0.16 8.71 6.08
C ILE A 257 -1.44 8.65 6.91
N GLY A 258 -2.57 8.73 6.24
CA GLY A 258 -3.89 8.44 6.77
C GLY A 258 -4.30 7.02 6.43
N SER A 259 -5.12 6.41 7.28
CA SER A 259 -5.67 5.07 7.07
C SER A 259 -7.18 5.12 6.85
N MET A 260 -7.68 4.34 5.91
CA MET A 260 -9.10 4.23 5.61
C MET A 260 -9.48 2.76 5.55
N LEU A 261 -10.52 2.37 6.28
CA LEU A 261 -11.03 1.00 6.26
C LEU A 261 -12.02 0.83 5.11
N LEU A 262 -11.65 0.03 4.13
CA LEU A 262 -12.51 -0.35 3.02
C LEU A 262 -13.18 -1.70 3.32
N PRO A 263 -14.52 -1.78 3.29
CA PRO A 263 -15.19 -3.07 3.30
C PRO A 263 -14.82 -3.84 2.02
N PHE A 264 -14.25 -5.04 2.20
CA PHE A 264 -13.85 -5.92 1.12
C PHE A 264 -14.93 -6.99 0.95
N ALA A 265 -15.90 -6.71 0.08
CA ALA A 265 -17.06 -7.58 -0.14
C ALA A 265 -16.66 -8.84 -0.92
N ILE A 266 -16.27 -9.89 -0.20
CA ILE A 266 -15.89 -11.18 -0.79
C ILE A 266 -17.12 -11.82 -1.44
N ALA A 267 -17.10 -11.91 -2.77
CA ALA A 267 -18.19 -12.43 -3.58
C ALA A 267 -17.71 -12.88 -4.97
N LEU A 268 -18.49 -13.75 -5.61
CA LEU A 268 -18.31 -14.10 -7.02
C LEU A 268 -19.32 -13.35 -7.87
N TYR A 269 -18.84 -12.74 -8.96
CA TYR A 269 -19.66 -12.08 -9.97
C TYR A 269 -19.52 -12.81 -11.30
N ASP A 270 -20.64 -12.97 -11.99
CA ASP A 270 -20.63 -13.56 -13.32
C ASP A 270 -20.05 -12.55 -14.34
N ASP A 271 -20.30 -11.24 -14.17
CA ASP A 271 -19.58 -10.17 -14.89
C ASP A 271 -18.30 -9.76 -14.12
N PRO A 272 -17.09 -9.97 -14.67
CA PRO A 272 -15.84 -9.60 -14.01
C PRO A 272 -15.68 -8.07 -13.81
N LEU A 273 -16.38 -7.23 -14.56
CA LEU A 273 -16.33 -5.78 -14.38
C LEU A 273 -17.07 -5.31 -13.12
N ASP A 274 -17.96 -6.12 -12.54
CA ASP A 274 -18.66 -5.79 -11.31
C ASP A 274 -17.71 -5.60 -10.13
N TYR A 275 -16.59 -6.32 -10.09
CA TYR A 275 -15.54 -6.10 -9.10
C TYR A 275 -15.02 -4.66 -9.13
N VAL A 276 -14.83 -4.11 -10.33
CA VAL A 276 -14.37 -2.72 -10.52
C VAL A 276 -15.49 -1.73 -10.18
N ARG A 277 -16.73 -1.99 -10.60
CA ARG A 277 -17.89 -1.12 -10.31
C ARG A 277 -18.11 -0.97 -8.80
N GLN A 278 -18.09 -2.07 -8.06
CA GLN A 278 -18.29 -2.05 -6.61
C GLN A 278 -17.14 -1.40 -5.86
N THR A 279 -15.91 -1.68 -6.31
CA THR A 279 -14.72 -1.03 -5.77
C THR A 279 -14.82 0.48 -5.94
N LYS A 280 -15.18 0.95 -7.15
CA LYS A 280 -15.38 2.37 -7.44
C LYS A 280 -16.44 2.99 -6.52
N ALA A 281 -17.61 2.37 -6.42
CA ALA A 281 -18.70 2.88 -5.59
C ALA A 281 -18.28 3.00 -4.11
N THR A 282 -17.56 1.99 -3.60
CA THR A 282 -17.06 1.96 -2.22
C THR A 282 -16.01 3.05 -2.00
N ILE A 283 -15.03 3.17 -2.89
CA ILE A 283 -13.96 4.16 -2.79
C ILE A 283 -14.52 5.58 -2.93
N ASP A 284 -15.45 5.84 -3.84
CA ASP A 284 -16.05 7.17 -3.99
C ASP A 284 -16.84 7.60 -2.75
N ARG A 285 -17.62 6.70 -2.18
CA ARG A 285 -18.32 6.95 -0.90
C ARG A 285 -17.32 7.27 0.20
N LYS A 286 -16.18 6.58 0.23
CA LYS A 286 -15.13 6.80 1.22
C LYS A 286 -14.29 8.05 0.96
N LYS A 287 -14.13 8.50 -0.28
CA LYS A 287 -13.53 9.81 -0.62
C LYS A 287 -14.36 10.97 -0.07
N HIS A 288 -15.68 10.79 0.07
CA HIS A 288 -16.55 11.72 0.78
C HIS A 288 -16.55 11.48 2.30
N SER A 289 -15.36 11.41 2.89
CA SER A 289 -15.16 11.26 4.34
C SER A 289 -13.78 11.77 4.74
N HIS A 290 -13.66 12.34 5.93
CA HIS A 290 -12.36 12.73 6.52
C HIS A 290 -11.70 11.59 7.32
N GLU A 291 -12.16 10.34 7.18
CA GLU A 291 -11.65 9.16 7.90
C GLU A 291 -10.13 9.09 7.93
N ALA A 292 -9.46 9.25 6.78
CA ALA A 292 -8.02 9.14 6.69
C ALA A 292 -7.25 10.22 7.44
N MET A 293 -7.77 11.45 7.44
CA MET A 293 -7.15 12.55 8.18
C MET A 293 -7.35 12.36 9.68
N ILE A 294 -8.56 11.97 10.09
CA ILE A 294 -8.89 11.74 11.50
C ILE A 294 -8.13 10.53 12.05
N SER A 295 -8.05 9.43 11.29
CA SER A 295 -7.31 8.23 11.70
C SER A 295 -5.82 8.51 11.90
N TYR A 296 -5.20 9.36 11.09
CA TYR A 296 -3.83 9.84 11.34
C TYR A 296 -3.71 10.52 12.71
N PHE A 297 -4.62 11.43 13.05
CA PHE A 297 -4.59 12.12 14.35
C PHE A 297 -4.84 11.17 15.51
N ILE A 298 -5.76 10.21 15.37
CA ILE A 298 -6.02 9.16 16.37
C ILE A 298 -4.75 8.35 16.59
N ILE A 299 -4.18 7.75 15.54
CA ILE A 299 -2.97 6.91 15.63
C ILE A 299 -1.80 7.69 16.22
N LYS A 300 -1.60 8.94 15.77
CA LYS A 300 -0.53 9.81 16.28
C LYS A 300 -0.70 10.12 17.76
N THR A 301 -1.93 10.37 18.22
CA THR A 301 -2.23 10.64 19.63
C THR A 301 -1.99 9.38 20.47
N VAL A 302 -2.47 8.22 20.01
CA VAL A 302 -2.23 6.93 20.68
C VAL A 302 -0.73 6.65 20.82
N LEU A 303 0.05 6.81 19.75
CA LEU A 303 1.50 6.61 19.79
C LEU A 303 2.22 7.60 20.72
N LYS A 304 1.73 8.83 20.86
CA LYS A 304 2.29 9.80 21.81
C LYS A 304 1.98 9.46 23.26
N LEU A 305 0.78 8.96 23.54
CA LEU A 305 0.32 8.67 24.90
C LEU A 305 0.86 7.33 25.42
N PHE A 306 0.91 6.31 24.56
CA PHE A 306 1.21 4.93 24.97
C PHE A 306 2.53 4.40 24.40
N GLY A 307 3.21 5.15 23.54
CA GLY A 307 4.38 4.69 22.81
C GLY A 307 4.02 3.68 21.70
N ALA A 308 5.03 3.25 20.96
CA ALA A 308 4.92 2.08 20.09
C ALA A 308 5.24 0.84 20.92
N LYS A 309 4.30 -0.10 21.03
CA LYS A 309 4.65 -1.46 21.47
C LYS A 309 5.36 -2.14 20.29
N VAL A 310 6.67 -2.36 20.46
CA VAL A 310 7.55 -3.08 19.51
C VAL A 310 7.53 -4.56 19.86
#